data_AF-A0A2D4FFH2-F1
#
_entry.id   AF-A0A2D4FFH2-F1
#
_cell.length_a   1.000
_cell.length_b   1.000
_cell.length_c   1.000
_cell.angle_alpha   90.00
_cell.angle_beta   90.00
_cell.angle_gamma   90.00
#
_symmetry.space_group_name_H-M   'P 1'
#
loop_
_entity.id
_entity.type
_entity.pdbx_description
1 polymer ?
#
loop_
_entity_poly.entity_id
_entity_poly.type
_entity_poly.pdbx_seq_one_letter_code
_entity_poly.pdbx_strand_id
1 'polypeptide(L)'
;FLFSSLDTNNDLFISPEEFKPIAEKLTGMVPVSGTEEEEVTDPNGETLSILAKFQPLLMETMTKSKDGFLGISHVAFTGLRNWTAPASPLSMMFARQFKAFLPPKNKLELGDPWWIIPSELNIFTGYLPNNRFYPPAPKGKEVIIHKLLSMFHPRPFVKTRFAPQGAVACIQAVAEFYYKIAFRIHAEFQLNEPPDFPFWFSPAQFTGYITVLGFLLGFLRIQRIFTFTLKPN
;
A
#
# COMPACT_ATOMS: atom_id res chain seq x y z
N PHE A 1 -10.05 -1.94 -29.63
CA PHE A 1 -10.21 -1.15 -28.40
C PHE A 1 -9.04 -0.20 -28.18
N LEU A 2 -7.80 -0.66 -27.96
CA LEU A 2 -6.63 0.22 -27.79
C LEU A 2 -6.28 0.99 -29.08
N PHE A 3 -6.15 0.29 -30.20
CA PHE A 3 -5.81 0.89 -31.49
C PHE A 3 -6.79 2.00 -31.89
N SER A 4 -8.08 1.68 -31.88
CA SER A 4 -9.20 2.59 -32.16
C SER A 4 -9.33 3.77 -31.17
N SER A 5 -8.61 3.75 -30.04
CA SER A 5 -8.61 4.86 -29.07
C SER A 5 -7.44 5.84 -29.26
N LEU A 6 -6.47 5.47 -30.09
CA LEU A 6 -5.24 6.22 -30.34
C LEU A 6 -5.19 6.75 -31.77
N ASP A 7 -5.74 5.99 -32.71
CA ASP A 7 -5.99 6.40 -34.08
C ASP A 7 -7.14 7.44 -34.07
N THR A 8 -6.77 8.71 -33.92
CA THR A 8 -7.72 9.84 -33.82
C THR A 8 -8.23 10.30 -35.18
N ASN A 9 -7.46 10.02 -36.23
CA ASN A 9 -7.80 10.39 -37.61
C ASN A 9 -8.44 9.23 -38.41
N ASN A 10 -8.58 8.04 -37.79
CA ASN A 10 -9.11 6.80 -38.36
C ASN A 10 -8.41 6.39 -39.66
N ASP A 11 -7.11 6.66 -39.77
CA ASP A 11 -6.33 6.32 -40.96
C ASP A 11 -5.80 4.88 -40.95
N LEU A 12 -6.11 4.10 -39.90
CA LEU A 12 -5.65 2.74 -39.67
C LEU A 12 -4.14 2.62 -39.47
N PHE A 13 -3.47 3.73 -39.15
CA PHE A 13 -2.10 3.79 -38.65
C PHE A 13 -2.07 4.54 -37.31
N ILE A 14 -0.93 4.51 -36.62
CA ILE A 14 -0.71 5.34 -35.44
C ILE A 14 0.52 6.20 -35.74
N SER A 15 0.32 7.51 -35.82
CA SER A 15 1.41 8.45 -36.09
C SER A 15 2.36 8.56 -34.88
N PRO A 16 3.60 9.07 -35.06
CA PRO A 16 4.50 9.36 -33.94
C PRO A 16 3.87 10.28 -32.87
N GLU A 17 2.99 11.20 -33.28
CA GLU A 17 2.27 12.12 -32.41
C GLU A 17 1.18 11.39 -31.61
N GLU A 18 0.44 10.48 -32.24
CA GLU A 18 -0.57 9.62 -31.58
C GLU A 18 0.08 8.58 -30.66
N PHE A 19 1.30 8.17 -30.97
CA PHE A 19 2.08 7.24 -30.14
C PHE A 19 2.77 7.92 -28.94
N LYS A 20 2.97 9.25 -28.99
CA LYS A 20 3.65 10.04 -27.95
C LYS A 20 3.15 9.77 -26.52
N PRO A 21 1.85 9.78 -26.21
CA PRO A 21 1.37 9.50 -24.84
C PRO A 21 1.70 8.09 -24.36
N ILE A 22 1.84 7.11 -25.27
CA ILE A 22 2.28 5.75 -24.93
C ILE A 22 3.79 5.74 -24.70
N ALA A 23 4.56 6.39 -25.57
CA ALA A 23 6.00 6.47 -25.46
C ALA A 23 6.43 7.13 -24.13
N GLU A 24 5.80 8.24 -23.74
CA GLU A 24 6.05 8.92 -22.46
C GLU A 24 5.74 8.03 -21.26
N LYS A 25 4.67 7.21 -21.36
CA LYS A 25 4.25 6.28 -20.32
C LYS A 25 5.09 5.00 -20.26
N LEU A 26 5.65 4.55 -21.38
CA LEU A 26 6.57 3.39 -21.46
C LEU A 26 7.99 3.76 -21.02
N THR A 27 8.44 4.98 -21.31
CA THR A 27 9.77 5.50 -20.95
C THR A 27 9.83 6.07 -19.54
N GLY A 28 8.68 6.24 -18.88
CA GLY A 28 8.61 6.75 -17.50
C GLY A 28 8.99 8.22 -17.36
N MET A 29 9.06 8.97 -18.47
CA MET A 29 9.34 10.41 -18.46
C MET A 29 8.08 11.21 -18.12
N VAL A 30 7.59 11.04 -16.90
CA VAL A 30 6.79 12.08 -16.25
C VAL A 30 7.79 12.94 -15.47
N PRO A 31 7.86 14.27 -15.66
CA PRO A 31 8.65 15.10 -14.77
C PRO A 31 8.07 14.94 -13.36
N VAL A 32 8.80 14.23 -12.50
CA VAL A 32 8.50 14.03 -11.09
C VAL A 32 8.65 15.40 -10.42
N SER A 33 7.60 16.21 -10.48
CA SER A 33 7.43 17.39 -9.64
C SER A 33 6.96 16.93 -8.27
N GLY A 34 7.89 16.34 -7.53
CA GLY A 34 7.64 15.83 -6.19
C GLY A 34 8.94 15.38 -5.60
N THR A 35 9.63 16.32 -4.96
CA THR A 35 10.87 16.18 -4.19
C THR A 35 11.05 14.75 -3.69
N GLU A 36 11.97 14.02 -4.32
CA GLU A 36 12.55 12.82 -3.74
C GLU A 36 13.35 13.29 -2.53
N GLU A 37 12.67 13.45 -1.38
CA GLU A 37 13.33 13.62 -0.10
C GLU A 37 14.07 12.29 0.15
N GLU A 38 15.35 12.24 -0.23
CA GLU A 38 16.28 11.19 0.21
C GLU A 38 16.11 10.98 1.72
N GLU A 39 16.23 9.73 2.15
CA GLU A 39 16.05 9.34 3.55
C GLU A 39 17.24 9.86 4.39
N VAL A 40 17.30 11.17 4.63
CA VAL A 40 18.34 11.83 5.42
C VAL A 40 18.21 11.32 6.84
N THR A 41 18.91 10.28 7.27
CA THR A 41 18.88 9.80 8.66
C THR A 41 19.21 10.94 9.61
N ASP A 42 18.22 11.40 10.38
CA ASP A 42 18.42 12.36 11.47
C ASP A 42 18.53 11.55 12.77
N PRO A 43 19.75 11.34 13.30
CA PRO A 43 19.95 10.55 14.50
C PRO A 43 19.29 11.18 15.75
N ASN A 44 18.90 12.45 15.69
CA ASN A 44 18.22 13.17 16.79
C ASN A 44 16.70 13.30 16.60
N GLY A 45 16.14 12.71 15.54
CA GLY A 45 14.72 12.82 15.22
C GLY A 45 13.82 12.11 16.23
N GLU A 46 12.59 12.61 16.42
CA GLU A 46 11.56 11.94 17.23
C GLU A 46 11.28 10.54 16.66
N THR A 47 11.38 9.52 17.53
CA THR A 47 11.10 8.13 17.19
C THR A 47 9.81 7.67 17.87
N LEU A 48 9.08 6.80 17.17
CA LEU A 48 7.85 6.19 17.62
C LEU A 48 8.06 4.68 17.72
N SER A 49 7.69 4.11 18.87
CA SER A 49 7.58 2.66 19.04
C SER A 49 6.23 2.19 18.54
N ILE A 50 6.24 1.41 17.46
CA ILE A 50 5.04 0.83 16.84
C ILE A 50 4.91 -0.62 17.30
N LEU A 51 3.73 -0.98 17.78
CA LEU A 51 3.39 -2.33 18.20
C LEU A 51 2.48 -2.99 17.15
N ALA A 52 2.88 -4.14 16.61
CA ALA A 52 2.03 -4.96 15.77
C ALA A 52 1.27 -5.99 16.62
N LYS A 53 -0.06 -5.90 16.60
CA LYS A 53 -0.95 -6.95 17.11
C LYS A 53 -1.51 -7.73 15.93
N PHE A 54 -1.39 -9.05 15.96
CA PHE A 54 -1.78 -9.92 14.88
C PHE A 54 -2.63 -11.06 15.43
N GLN A 55 -3.73 -11.36 14.74
CA GLN A 55 -4.53 -12.54 14.98
C GLN A 55 -4.45 -13.41 13.72
N PRO A 56 -3.96 -14.65 13.85
CA PRO A 56 -3.86 -15.54 12.70
C PRO A 56 -5.24 -15.96 12.20
N LEU A 57 -5.27 -16.41 10.94
CA LEU A 57 -6.48 -16.93 10.34
C LEU A 57 -6.94 -18.18 11.09
N LEU A 58 -8.18 -18.17 11.56
CA LEU A 58 -8.81 -19.34 12.17
C LEU A 58 -9.34 -20.25 11.06
N MET A 59 -8.66 -21.37 10.82
CA MET A 59 -9.03 -22.31 9.75
C MET A 59 -10.45 -22.86 9.92
N GLU A 60 -10.98 -22.88 11.14
CA GLU A 60 -12.34 -23.31 11.46
C GLU A 60 -13.41 -22.34 10.95
N THR A 61 -13.08 -21.05 10.80
CA THR A 61 -14.02 -20.03 10.31
C THR A 61 -14.04 -19.93 8.79
N MET A 62 -13.17 -20.68 8.09
CA MET A 62 -13.13 -20.69 6.63
C MET A 62 -14.34 -21.43 6.06
N THR A 63 -15.17 -20.70 5.30
CA THR A 63 -16.35 -21.27 4.62
C THR A 63 -16.01 -21.86 3.25
N LYS A 64 -14.83 -21.57 2.71
CA LYS A 64 -14.35 -22.03 1.40
C LYS A 64 -12.95 -22.61 1.51
N SER A 65 -12.75 -23.78 0.90
CA SER A 65 -11.43 -24.34 0.55
C SER A 65 -10.44 -24.50 1.69
N LYS A 66 -10.96 -24.90 2.85
CA LYS A 66 -10.20 -25.25 4.05
C LYS A 66 -9.09 -26.28 3.79
N ASP A 67 -9.41 -27.24 2.92
CA ASP A 67 -8.55 -28.36 2.52
C ASP A 67 -8.03 -28.22 1.08
N GLY A 68 -8.21 -27.03 0.49
CA GLY A 68 -7.88 -26.73 -0.88
C GLY A 68 -9.05 -26.87 -1.86
N PHE A 69 -8.74 -26.67 -3.14
CA PHE A 69 -9.65 -26.83 -4.28
C PHE A 69 -9.18 -28.01 -5.12
N LEU A 70 -10.06 -28.59 -5.94
CA LEU A 70 -9.69 -29.58 -6.95
C LEU A 70 -8.49 -29.09 -7.78
N GLY A 71 -7.35 -29.77 -7.67
CA GLY A 71 -6.10 -29.43 -8.35
C GLY A 71 -5.09 -28.57 -7.56
N ILE A 72 -5.43 -28.14 -6.34
CA ILE A 72 -4.53 -27.37 -5.46
C ILE A 72 -4.31 -28.18 -4.17
N SER A 73 -3.09 -28.70 -4.01
CA SER A 73 -2.66 -29.49 -2.85
C SER A 73 -2.80 -28.70 -1.54
N HIS A 74 -3.02 -29.41 -0.42
CA HIS A 74 -2.94 -28.87 0.95
C HIS A 74 -1.67 -28.03 1.20
N VAL A 75 -0.58 -28.36 0.51
CA VAL A 75 0.72 -27.67 0.62
C VAL A 75 0.64 -26.22 0.16
N ALA A 76 -0.33 -25.84 -0.69
CA ALA A 76 -0.48 -24.47 -1.16
C ALA A 76 -0.79 -23.47 -0.03
N PHE A 77 -1.43 -23.92 1.06
CA PHE A 77 -1.79 -23.08 2.21
C PHE A 77 -0.74 -23.07 3.32
N THR A 78 0.42 -23.71 3.11
CA THR A 78 1.46 -23.84 4.14
C THR A 78 1.90 -22.47 4.65
N GLY A 79 2.13 -21.48 3.78
CA GLY A 79 2.47 -20.12 4.19
C GLY A 79 1.39 -19.45 5.05
N LEU A 80 0.11 -19.68 4.74
CA LEU A 80 -1.00 -19.13 5.52
C LEU A 80 -1.14 -19.81 6.90
N ARG A 81 -0.95 -21.12 6.97
CA ARG A 81 -1.01 -21.90 8.22
C ARG A 81 0.17 -21.59 9.14
N ASN A 82 1.34 -21.33 8.57
CA ASN A 82 2.55 -21.00 9.33
C ASN A 82 2.58 -19.55 9.80
N TRP A 83 1.76 -18.68 9.21
CA TRP A 83 1.71 -17.27 9.59
C TRP A 83 0.85 -17.05 10.83
N THR A 84 1.43 -17.37 11.99
CA THR A 84 0.76 -17.37 13.30
C THR A 84 1.06 -16.12 14.14
N ALA A 85 2.14 -15.40 13.81
CA ALA A 85 2.67 -14.26 14.55
C ALA A 85 3.17 -13.17 13.59
N PRO A 86 3.25 -11.90 14.04
CA PRO A 86 3.85 -10.85 13.23
C PRO A 86 5.37 -11.07 13.12
N ALA A 87 5.93 -10.80 11.94
CA ALA A 87 7.38 -10.89 11.71
C ALA A 87 8.20 -9.98 12.64
N SER A 88 7.66 -8.82 13.02
CA SER A 88 8.29 -7.90 13.97
C SER A 88 7.23 -7.27 14.88
N PRO A 89 7.02 -7.79 16.11
CA PRO A 89 5.96 -7.32 17.00
C PRO A 89 6.18 -5.89 17.52
N LEU A 90 7.43 -5.42 17.52
CA LEU A 90 7.83 -4.08 17.89
C LEU A 90 8.77 -3.53 16.82
N SER A 91 8.56 -2.29 16.40
CA SER A 91 9.44 -1.57 15.48
C SER A 91 9.60 -0.13 15.90
N MET A 92 10.78 0.45 15.67
CA MET A 92 11.04 1.86 15.87
C MET A 92 11.02 2.57 14.52
N MET A 93 10.21 3.63 14.41
CA MET A 93 10.07 4.40 13.18
C MET A 93 10.21 5.89 13.48
N PHE A 94 10.76 6.66 12.55
CA PHE A 94 10.87 8.11 12.74
C PHE A 94 9.52 8.78 12.53
N ALA A 95 9.13 9.70 13.42
CA ALA A 95 7.86 10.41 13.34
C ALA A 95 7.68 11.09 11.97
N ARG A 96 8.75 11.68 11.42
CA ARG A 96 8.75 12.32 10.09
C ARG A 96 8.31 11.43 8.93
N GLN A 97 8.53 10.10 9.00
CA GLN A 97 8.11 9.19 7.93
C GLN A 97 6.59 9.16 7.77
N PHE A 98 5.85 9.51 8.83
CA PHE A 98 4.39 9.61 8.80
C PHE A 98 3.88 10.90 8.16
N LYS A 99 4.75 11.83 7.73
CA LYS A 99 4.39 12.99 6.89
C LYS A 99 3.68 12.55 5.61
N ALA A 100 3.94 11.31 5.14
CA ALA A 100 3.25 10.70 4.00
C ALA A 100 1.72 10.64 4.17
N PHE A 101 1.22 10.55 5.41
CA PHE A 101 -0.22 10.47 5.72
C PHE A 101 -0.88 11.84 5.86
N LEU A 102 -0.14 12.94 5.84
CA LEU A 102 -0.72 14.26 6.02
C LEU A 102 -1.52 14.70 4.78
N PRO A 103 -2.59 15.48 4.97
CA PRO A 103 -3.35 16.05 3.86
C PRO A 103 -2.47 17.00 3.03
N PRO A 104 -2.65 17.04 1.70
CA PRO A 104 -2.11 18.12 0.89
C PRO A 104 -2.77 19.45 1.27
N LYS A 105 -2.12 20.58 0.95
CA LYS A 105 -2.54 21.94 1.38
C LYS A 105 -3.99 22.30 1.00
N ASN A 106 -4.54 21.65 -0.02
CA ASN A 106 -5.88 21.88 -0.55
C ASN A 106 -6.96 20.90 -0.02
N LYS A 107 -6.61 19.95 0.86
CA LYS A 107 -7.52 18.90 1.37
C LYS A 107 -7.61 18.93 2.90
N LEU A 108 -7.97 20.09 3.45
CA LEU A 108 -8.10 20.29 4.90
C LEU A 108 -9.55 20.16 5.40
N GLU A 109 -10.50 19.91 4.51
CA GLU A 109 -11.90 19.73 4.88
C GLU A 109 -12.15 18.37 5.53
N LEU A 110 -13.04 18.36 6.52
CA LEU A 110 -13.44 17.15 7.24
C LEU A 110 -14.09 16.16 6.28
N GLY A 111 -13.63 14.90 6.29
CA GLY A 111 -14.18 13.82 5.47
C GLY A 111 -13.73 13.81 4.01
N ASP A 112 -13.09 14.86 3.50
CA ASP A 112 -12.62 14.91 2.11
C ASP A 112 -11.41 13.96 1.92
N PRO A 113 -11.52 12.93 1.05
CA PRO A 113 -10.44 11.97 0.88
C PRO A 113 -9.32 12.48 -0.03
N TRP A 114 -8.10 12.03 0.24
CA TRP A 114 -6.95 12.17 -0.65
C TRP A 114 -6.18 10.86 -0.80
N TRP A 115 -5.49 10.74 -1.93
CA TRP A 115 -4.61 9.61 -2.19
C TRP A 115 -3.28 9.77 -1.45
N ILE A 116 -2.93 8.80 -0.62
CA ILE A 116 -1.57 8.63 -0.12
C ILE A 116 -0.73 7.97 -1.23
N ILE A 117 -1.23 6.88 -1.78
CA ILE A 117 -0.66 6.15 -2.91
C ILE A 117 -1.78 5.94 -3.93
N PRO A 118 -1.71 6.54 -5.12
CA PRO A 118 -2.71 6.33 -6.16
C PRO A 118 -2.63 4.91 -6.74
N SER A 119 -3.70 4.45 -7.37
CA SER A 119 -3.66 3.21 -8.15
C SER A 119 -2.87 3.39 -9.44
N GLU A 120 -2.08 2.38 -9.80
CA GLU A 120 -1.36 2.32 -11.08
C GLU A 120 -2.01 1.35 -12.07
N LEU A 121 -3.09 0.67 -11.66
CA LEU A 121 -3.89 -0.12 -12.58
C LEU A 121 -4.55 0.81 -13.57
N ASN A 122 -4.23 0.60 -14.83
CA ASN A 122 -5.00 1.10 -15.93
C ASN A 122 -5.33 -0.08 -16.86
N ILE A 123 -6.28 0.14 -17.75
CA ILE A 123 -6.71 -0.86 -18.74
C ILE A 123 -5.57 -1.36 -19.66
N PHE A 124 -4.44 -0.64 -19.70
CA PHE A 124 -3.29 -0.93 -20.57
C PHE A 124 -2.11 -1.60 -19.85
N THR A 125 -1.94 -1.38 -18.55
CA THR A 125 -0.85 -1.97 -17.75
C THR A 125 -1.21 -3.37 -17.23
N GLY A 126 -2.50 -3.73 -17.26
CA GLY A 126 -2.98 -5.05 -16.87
C GLY A 126 -2.71 -5.39 -15.40
N TYR A 127 -3.01 -6.62 -15.02
CA TYR A 127 -2.74 -7.14 -13.68
C TYR A 127 -1.25 -7.44 -13.52
N LEU A 128 -0.71 -7.21 -12.31
CA LEU A 128 0.68 -7.57 -12.02
C LEU A 128 0.84 -9.11 -12.08
N PRO A 129 1.98 -9.64 -12.58
CA PRO A 129 2.20 -11.07 -12.78
C PRO A 129 2.21 -11.85 -11.46
N ASN A 130 1.68 -13.08 -11.51
CA ASN A 130 1.49 -13.96 -10.36
C ASN A 130 2.76 -14.65 -9.86
N ASN A 131 3.80 -14.73 -10.70
CA ASN A 131 5.03 -15.49 -10.38
C ASN A 131 6.08 -14.68 -9.61
N ARG A 132 5.66 -13.64 -8.88
CA ARG A 132 6.55 -12.84 -8.05
C ARG A 132 6.55 -13.41 -6.64
N PHE A 133 7.73 -13.78 -6.15
CA PHE A 133 7.91 -14.10 -4.73
C PHE A 133 8.25 -12.84 -3.95
N TYR A 134 9.13 -12.00 -4.49
CA TYR A 134 9.66 -10.86 -3.76
C TYR A 134 8.97 -9.55 -4.17
N PRO A 135 8.63 -8.68 -3.19
CA PRO A 135 8.05 -7.39 -3.47
C PRO A 135 9.05 -6.47 -4.18
N PRO A 136 8.58 -5.56 -5.06
CA PRO A 136 9.43 -4.51 -5.61
C PRO A 136 9.91 -3.59 -4.49
N ALA A 137 11.06 -2.94 -4.68
CA ALA A 137 11.56 -1.96 -3.72
C ALA A 137 10.55 -0.79 -3.59
N PRO A 138 10.12 -0.43 -2.38
CA PRO A 138 9.16 0.65 -2.18
C PRO A 138 9.78 2.01 -2.51
N LYS A 139 8.99 2.92 -3.07
CA LYS A 139 9.45 4.28 -3.43
C LYS A 139 8.58 5.38 -2.79
N GLY A 140 9.20 6.49 -2.42
CA GLY A 140 8.51 7.66 -1.87
C GLY A 140 7.59 7.32 -0.68
N LYS A 141 6.30 7.65 -0.79
CA LYS A 141 5.29 7.40 0.25
C LYS A 141 5.03 5.91 0.52
N GLU A 142 5.42 5.01 -0.38
CA GLU A 142 5.28 3.57 -0.18
C GLU A 142 6.21 3.04 0.90
N VAL A 143 7.33 3.71 1.18
CA VAL A 143 8.35 3.24 2.12
C VAL A 143 7.79 3.03 3.52
N ILE A 144 7.03 4.00 4.04
CA ILE A 144 6.44 3.87 5.38
C ILE A 144 5.34 2.80 5.41
N ILE A 145 4.52 2.71 4.37
CA ILE A 145 3.46 1.69 4.29
C ILE A 145 4.07 0.30 4.18
N HIS A 146 5.11 0.13 3.37
CA HIS A 146 5.89 -1.11 3.30
C HIS A 146 6.47 -1.46 4.66
N LYS A 147 7.16 -0.54 5.35
CA LYS A 147 7.72 -0.78 6.70
C LYS A 147 6.67 -1.23 7.71
N LEU A 148 5.49 -0.59 7.71
CA LEU A 148 4.37 -0.96 8.57
C LEU A 148 3.82 -2.36 8.25
N LEU A 149 3.66 -2.69 6.96
CA LEU A 149 3.20 -4.01 6.53
C LEU A 149 4.24 -5.10 6.79
N SER A 150 5.53 -4.77 6.65
CA SER A 150 6.65 -5.68 6.92
C SER A 150 6.72 -6.14 8.36
N MET A 151 6.13 -5.37 9.30
CA MET A 151 5.98 -5.82 10.69
C MET A 151 5.12 -7.08 10.80
N PHE A 152 4.18 -7.30 9.88
CA PHE A 152 3.33 -8.50 9.87
C PHE A 152 3.96 -9.65 9.10
N HIS A 153 4.52 -9.39 7.93
CA HIS A 153 5.14 -10.41 7.08
C HIS A 153 6.26 -9.80 6.24
N PRO A 154 7.41 -10.47 6.03
CA PRO A 154 8.58 -9.90 5.34
C PRO A 154 8.35 -9.54 3.86
N ARG A 155 7.30 -10.11 3.23
CA ARG A 155 6.99 -9.90 1.80
C ARG A 155 5.66 -9.20 1.56
N PRO A 156 5.51 -7.92 1.95
CA PRO A 156 4.32 -7.14 1.63
C PRO A 156 4.43 -6.51 0.25
N PHE A 157 3.36 -6.60 -0.53
CA PHE A 157 3.17 -5.85 -1.76
C PHE A 157 2.22 -4.70 -1.49
N VAL A 158 2.76 -3.48 -1.48
CA VAL A 158 2.02 -2.24 -1.22
C VAL A 158 0.93 -1.99 -2.26
N LYS A 159 1.13 -2.48 -3.48
CA LYS A 159 0.15 -2.47 -4.58
C LYS A 159 -0.27 -3.89 -4.88
N THR A 160 -1.56 -4.17 -4.72
CA THR A 160 -2.18 -5.47 -5.01
C THR A 160 -2.16 -5.80 -6.50
N ARG A 161 -2.05 -7.06 -6.90
CA ARG A 161 -2.13 -7.46 -8.32
C ARG A 161 -3.45 -7.11 -8.98
N PHE A 162 -4.54 -7.12 -8.21
CA PHE A 162 -5.90 -6.86 -8.66
C PHE A 162 -6.50 -5.64 -7.96
N ALA A 163 -7.45 -4.98 -8.62
CA ALA A 163 -8.25 -3.95 -7.97
C ALA A 163 -9.04 -4.54 -6.80
N PRO A 164 -9.28 -3.78 -5.71
CA PRO A 164 -8.87 -2.39 -5.50
C PRO A 164 -7.36 -2.24 -5.18
N GLN A 165 -6.77 -1.12 -5.58
CA GLN A 165 -5.37 -0.76 -5.36
C GLN A 165 -5.24 0.62 -4.71
N GLY A 166 -4.13 0.83 -3.99
CA GLY A 166 -3.73 2.12 -3.48
C GLY A 166 -4.09 2.34 -2.00
N ALA A 167 -3.79 3.53 -1.52
CA ALA A 167 -4.02 3.95 -0.15
C ALA A 167 -4.67 5.34 -0.13
N VAL A 168 -5.76 5.46 0.62
CA VAL A 168 -6.56 6.68 0.77
C VAL A 168 -6.60 7.09 2.23
N ALA A 169 -6.59 8.38 2.49
CA ALA A 169 -6.83 8.94 3.81
C ALA A 169 -7.88 10.05 3.76
N CYS A 170 -8.50 10.33 4.90
CA CYS A 170 -9.36 11.48 5.13
C CYS A 170 -9.19 12.00 6.56
N ILE A 171 -9.51 13.27 6.80
CA ILE A 171 -9.62 13.81 8.16
C ILE A 171 -10.92 13.30 8.75
N GLN A 172 -10.83 12.46 9.79
CA GLN A 172 -11.99 11.88 10.48
C GLN A 172 -12.54 12.80 11.57
N ALA A 173 -11.66 13.52 12.26
CA ALA A 173 -12.04 14.46 13.32
C ALA A 173 -11.00 15.57 13.47
N VAL A 174 -11.46 16.74 13.90
CA VAL A 174 -10.64 17.92 14.18
C VAL A 174 -10.93 18.37 15.61
N ALA A 175 -9.87 18.68 16.35
CA ALA A 175 -9.89 19.38 17.63
C ALA A 175 -8.97 20.61 17.53
N GLU A 176 -8.98 21.47 18.54
CA GLU A 176 -8.27 22.77 18.55
C GLU A 176 -6.81 22.68 18.09
N PHE A 177 -6.09 21.63 18.51
CA PHE A 177 -4.70 21.39 18.11
C PHE A 177 -4.47 20.02 17.49
N TYR A 178 -5.50 19.21 17.22
CA TYR A 178 -5.29 17.83 16.79
C TYR A 178 -6.14 17.46 15.59
N TYR A 179 -5.51 16.77 14.65
CA TYR A 179 -6.20 16.12 13.54
C TYR A 179 -6.14 14.61 13.72
N LYS A 180 -7.30 13.97 13.60
CA LYS A 180 -7.39 12.51 13.48
C LYS A 180 -7.56 12.14 12.02
N ILE A 181 -6.53 11.57 11.42
CA ILE A 181 -6.51 11.14 10.03
C ILE A 181 -6.82 9.65 10.00
N ALA A 182 -7.92 9.26 9.36
CA ALA A 182 -8.21 7.86 9.09
C ALA A 182 -7.66 7.48 7.72
N PHE A 183 -7.20 6.23 7.57
CA PHE A 183 -6.68 5.73 6.30
C PHE A 183 -7.13 4.30 6.03
N ARG A 184 -7.18 3.97 4.74
CA ARG A 184 -7.41 2.65 4.20
C ARG A 184 -6.33 2.31 3.19
N ILE A 185 -5.72 1.13 3.34
CA ILE A 185 -4.67 0.63 2.45
C ILE A 185 -5.13 -0.70 1.85
N HIS A 186 -4.93 -0.84 0.54
CA HIS A 186 -5.04 -2.10 -0.18
C HIS A 186 -3.64 -2.63 -0.47
N ALA A 187 -3.27 -3.72 0.19
CA ALA A 187 -2.00 -4.40 0.02
C ALA A 187 -2.23 -5.91 0.05
N GLU A 188 -1.24 -6.68 -0.42
CA GLU A 188 -1.26 -8.14 -0.37
C GLU A 188 0.06 -8.67 0.18
N PHE A 189 0.07 -9.92 0.61
CA PHE A 189 1.27 -10.62 1.06
C PHE A 189 1.49 -11.86 0.23
N GLN A 190 2.75 -12.10 -0.10
CA GLN A 190 3.17 -13.35 -0.68
C GLN A 190 3.72 -14.24 0.45
N LEU A 191 3.06 -15.36 0.74
CA LEU A 191 3.32 -16.15 1.95
C LEU A 191 4.27 -17.33 1.73
N ASN A 192 4.22 -17.97 0.56
CA ASN A 192 5.03 -19.16 0.29
C ASN A 192 6.45 -18.80 -0.18
N GLU A 193 7.39 -19.72 -0.06
CA GLU A 193 8.74 -19.59 -0.63
C GLU A 193 9.00 -20.75 -1.60
N PRO A 194 9.92 -20.61 -2.57
CA PRO A 194 10.35 -21.74 -3.37
C PRO A 194 10.82 -22.90 -2.46
N PRO A 195 10.48 -24.16 -2.75
CA PRO A 195 9.93 -24.68 -4.01
C PRO A 195 8.40 -24.59 -4.16
N ASP A 196 7.67 -24.12 -3.14
CA ASP A 196 6.21 -24.03 -3.21
C ASP A 196 5.78 -22.93 -4.18
N PHE A 197 4.63 -23.14 -4.85
CA PHE A 197 4.05 -22.12 -5.72
C PHE A 197 3.67 -20.86 -4.94
N PRO A 198 3.78 -19.67 -5.55
CA PRO A 198 3.39 -18.42 -4.89
C PRO A 198 1.96 -18.46 -4.38
N PHE A 199 1.80 -18.29 -3.07
CA PHE A 199 0.50 -18.10 -2.45
C PHE A 199 0.36 -16.65 -2.02
N TRP A 200 -0.70 -16.02 -2.51
CA TRP A 200 -0.97 -14.61 -2.28
C TRP A 200 -2.18 -14.46 -1.39
N PHE A 201 -1.96 -13.79 -0.27
CA PHE A 201 -3.01 -13.44 0.66
C PHE A 201 -3.32 -11.95 0.56
N SER A 202 -4.53 -11.63 0.10
CA SER A 202 -5.01 -10.25 -0.03
C SER A 202 -6.12 -10.02 0.99
N PRO A 203 -5.84 -9.30 2.10
CA PRO A 203 -6.85 -8.93 3.08
C PRO A 203 -7.94 -8.04 2.48
N ALA A 204 -9.10 -7.97 3.13
CA ALA A 204 -10.21 -7.10 2.74
C ALA A 204 -9.77 -5.63 2.60
N GLN A 205 -9.11 -5.15 3.66
CA GLN A 205 -8.53 -3.83 3.79
C GLN A 205 -7.67 -3.77 5.04
N PHE A 206 -6.68 -2.90 5.01
CA PHE A 206 -6.06 -2.40 6.23
C PHE A 206 -6.63 -1.03 6.54
N THR A 207 -7.13 -0.85 7.75
CA THR A 207 -7.66 0.43 8.19
C THR A 207 -6.98 0.86 9.47
N GLY A 208 -6.80 2.16 9.60
CA GLY A 208 -6.22 2.74 10.79
C GLY A 208 -6.43 4.23 10.88
N TYR A 209 -5.85 4.81 11.91
CA TYR A 209 -5.81 6.26 12.07
C TYR A 209 -4.52 6.72 12.73
N ILE A 210 -4.16 7.97 12.47
CA ILE A 210 -3.05 8.70 13.08
C ILE A 210 -3.61 9.98 13.68
N THR A 211 -3.20 10.29 14.92
CA THR A 211 -3.46 11.59 15.55
C THR A 211 -2.21 12.46 15.46
N VAL A 212 -2.33 13.62 14.83
CA VAL A 212 -1.22 14.59 14.65
C VAL A 212 -1.54 15.91 15.33
N LEU A 213 -0.53 16.53 15.95
CA LEU A 213 -0.63 17.88 16.50
C LEU A 213 -0.53 18.92 15.37
N GLY A 214 -1.49 19.82 15.28
CA GLY A 214 -1.73 20.80 14.21
C GLY A 214 -1.09 22.17 14.41
N PHE A 215 0.12 22.26 14.96
CA PHE A 215 0.86 23.53 14.94
C PHE A 215 1.64 23.66 13.62
N LEU A 216 1.32 24.72 12.85
CA LEU A 216 2.13 25.33 11.79
C LEU A 216 3.11 24.39 11.08
N LEU A 217 2.68 23.76 9.99
CA LEU A 217 3.44 23.41 8.75
C LEU A 217 4.94 23.02 8.85
N GLY A 218 5.45 22.56 9.99
CA GLY A 218 6.89 22.41 10.20
C GLY A 218 7.31 21.45 11.32
N PHE A 219 6.42 21.07 12.24
CA PHE A 219 6.72 20.07 13.28
C PHE A 219 5.63 19.01 13.36
N LEU A 220 5.94 17.81 12.85
CA LEU A 220 5.05 16.65 12.97
C LEU A 220 5.28 15.99 14.35
N ARG A 221 4.40 16.26 15.30
CA ARG A 221 4.38 15.55 16.59
C ARG A 221 3.20 14.59 16.63
N ILE A 222 3.50 13.29 16.70
CA ILE A 222 2.49 12.21 16.71
C ILE A 222 2.24 11.82 18.15
N GLN A 223 1.12 12.25 18.72
CA GLN A 223 0.93 12.25 20.17
C GLN A 223 0.35 10.95 20.75
N ARG A 224 0.58 9.81 20.06
CA ARG A 224 0.12 8.46 20.41
C ARG A 224 -1.23 8.07 19.82
N ILE A 225 -1.32 6.78 19.52
CA ILE A 225 -2.40 6.00 18.91
C ILE A 225 -2.30 5.95 17.38
N PHE A 226 -1.40 5.09 16.91
CA PHE A 226 -1.49 4.44 15.61
C PHE A 226 -2.19 3.10 15.82
N THR A 227 -3.41 2.94 15.32
CA THR A 227 -4.09 1.63 15.31
C THR A 227 -4.09 1.13 13.89
N PHE A 228 -3.47 -0.03 13.65
CA PHE A 228 -3.50 -0.72 12.38
C PHE A 228 -4.17 -2.06 12.57
N THR A 229 -5.30 -2.26 11.92
CA THR A 229 -6.06 -3.51 12.04
C THR A 229 -6.15 -4.18 10.68
N LEU A 230 -5.65 -5.41 10.63
CA LEU A 230 -5.92 -6.36 9.57
C LEU A 230 -7.31 -6.95 9.81
N LYS A 231 -8.26 -6.73 8.89
CA LYS A 231 -9.54 -7.46 8.90
C LYS A 231 -9.50 -8.57 7.84
N PRO A 232 -9.58 -9.85 8.23
CA PRO A 232 -9.81 -10.92 7.27
C PRO A 232 -11.22 -10.77 6.66
N ASN A 233 -11.37 -11.21 5.40
CA ASN A 233 -12.67 -11.29 4.71
C ASN A 233 -13.55 -12.37 5.32
#